data_AF-A0A961PW48-F1
#
_entry.id   AF-A0A961PW48-F1
#
_cell.length_a   1.000
_cell.length_b   1.000
_cell.length_c   1.000
_cell.angle_alpha   90.00
_cell.angle_beta   90.00
_cell.angle_gamma   90.00
#
_symmetry.space_group_name_H-M   'P 1'
#
loop_
_entity.id
_entity.type
_entity.pdbx_description
1 polymer ?
#
loop_
_entity_poly.entity_id
_entity_poly.type
_entity_poly.pdbx_seq_one_letter_code
_entity_poly.pdbx_strand_id
1 'polypeptide(L)' 'SYCGEDAGRPVDAVGLAAMGLRSLSMRPASIGPVKALLRQVDLEAVRAVIEAGRSRGLATVRPMLEDYLRDRGILV' A
#
# COMPACT_ATOMS: atom_id res chain seq x y z
N SER A 1 -3.79 8.23 -12.65
CA SER A 1 -4.18 6.80 -12.66
C SER A 1 -2.95 5.97 -12.96
N TYR A 2 -2.86 4.73 -12.48
CA TYR A 2 -1.70 3.84 -12.69
C TYR A 2 -2.15 2.40 -13.00
N CYS A 3 -1.50 1.73 -13.96
CA CYS A 3 -1.90 0.41 -14.48
C CYS A 3 -0.78 -0.66 -14.47
N GLY A 4 0.36 -0.38 -13.83
CA GLY A 4 1.46 -1.34 -13.73
C GLY A 4 1.10 -2.54 -12.83
N GLU A 5 1.92 -3.58 -12.85
CA GLU A 5 1.68 -4.81 -12.07
C GLU A 5 1.53 -4.52 -10.58
N ASP A 6 2.28 -3.54 -10.06
CA ASP A 6 2.23 -3.10 -8.67
C ASP A 6 0.84 -2.58 -8.26
N ALA A 7 0.03 -2.10 -9.19
CA ALA A 7 -1.35 -1.69 -8.93
C ALA A 7 -2.21 -2.86 -8.43
N GLY A 8 -1.89 -4.09 -8.84
CA GLY A 8 -2.61 -5.31 -8.49
C GLY A 8 -2.02 -6.07 -7.30
N ARG A 9 -0.92 -5.59 -6.71
CA ARG A 9 -0.29 -6.18 -5.52
C ARG A 9 -0.79 -5.42 -4.29
N PRO A 10 -1.44 -6.07 -3.30
CA PRO A 10 -2.13 -5.37 -2.22
C PRO A 10 -1.27 -4.34 -1.46
N VAL A 11 -0.08 -4.74 -0.98
CA VAL A 11 0.81 -3.86 -0.21
C VAL A 11 1.26 -2.65 -1.03
N ASP A 12 1.58 -2.86 -2.31
CA ASP A 12 2.01 -1.79 -3.22
C ASP A 12 0.88 -0.84 -3.57
N ALA A 13 -0.32 -1.37 -3.81
CA ALA A 13 -1.51 -0.57 -4.07
C ALA A 13 -1.85 0.34 -2.88
N VAL A 14 -1.67 -0.14 -1.65
CA VAL A 14 -1.80 0.68 -0.43
C VAL A 14 -0.76 1.79 -0.40
N GLY A 15 0.51 1.47 -0.68
CA GLY A 15 1.58 2.47 -0.76
C GLY A 15 1.31 3.55 -1.82
N LEU A 16 0.91 3.13 -3.02
CA LEU A 16 0.54 4.03 -4.12
C LEU A 16 -0.66 4.93 -3.74
N ALA A 17 -1.70 4.36 -3.13
CA ALA A 17 -2.85 5.11 -2.68
C ALA A 17 -2.48 6.14 -1.60
N ALA A 18 -1.65 5.77 -0.62
CA ALA A 18 -1.17 6.66 0.44
C ALA A 18 -0.28 7.80 -0.10
N MET A 19 0.45 7.57 -1.19
CA MET A 19 1.19 8.62 -1.92
C MET A 19 0.28 9.52 -2.78
N GLY A 20 -1.03 9.28 -2.80
CA GLY A 20 -2.01 10.15 -3.45
C GLY A 20 -2.48 9.68 -4.84
N LEU A 21 -2.14 8.47 -5.28
CA LEU A 21 -2.73 7.91 -6.49
C LEU A 21 -4.21 7.58 -6.25
N ARG A 22 -5.10 8.29 -6.95
CA ARG A 22 -6.56 8.17 -6.78
C ARG A 22 -7.23 7.11 -7.67
N SER A 23 -6.49 6.54 -8.61
CA SER A 23 -7.03 5.58 -9.56
C SER A 23 -5.97 4.54 -9.91
N LEU A 24 -6.31 3.27 -9.66
CA LEU A 24 -5.50 2.10 -9.94
C LEU A 24 -6.27 1.20 -10.91
N SER A 25 -5.59 0.72 -11.94
CA SER A 25 -6.10 -0.23 -12.92
C SER A 25 -5.30 -1.54 -12.81
N MET A 26 -5.98 -2.67 -12.85
CA MET A 26 -5.37 -3.99 -12.62
C MET A 26 -6.20 -5.10 -13.26
N ARG A 27 -5.69 -6.32 -13.26
CA ARG A 27 -6.44 -7.51 -13.69
C ARG A 27 -7.66 -7.72 -12.78
N PRO A 28 -8.81 -8.19 -13.28
CA PRO A 28 -10.01 -8.40 -12.48
C PRO A 28 -9.78 -9.22 -11.20
N ALA A 29 -8.93 -10.25 -11.27
CA ALA A 29 -8.58 -11.09 -10.12
C ALA A 29 -7.93 -10.34 -8.94
N SER A 30 -7.22 -9.23 -9.20
CA SER A 30 -6.54 -8.42 -8.17
C SER A 30 -7.48 -7.41 -7.49
N ILE A 31 -8.61 -7.06 -8.11
CA ILE A 31 -9.50 -5.99 -7.62
C ILE A 31 -10.05 -6.30 -6.23
N GLY A 32 -10.48 -7.54 -6.00
CA GLY A 32 -11.02 -7.99 -4.71
C GLY A 32 -10.01 -7.84 -3.57
N PRO A 33 -8.84 -8.53 -3.65
CA PRO A 33 -7.78 -8.43 -2.65
C PRO A 33 -7.31 -7.00 -2.39
N VAL A 34 -7.07 -6.20 -3.43
CA VAL A 34 -6.61 -4.81 -3.26
C VAL A 34 -7.67 -3.96 -2.57
N LYS A 35 -8.94 -4.05 -2.98
CA LYS A 35 -10.03 -3.30 -2.32
C LYS A 35 -10.26 -3.75 -0.88
N ALA A 36 -10.14 -5.04 -0.59
CA ALA A 36 -10.27 -5.57 0.76
C ALA A 36 -9.22 -4.97 1.69
N LEU A 37 -7.98 -4.88 1.24
CA LEU A 37 -6.90 -4.27 2.02
C LEU A 37 -7.07 -2.75 2.16
N LEU A 38 -7.36 -2.03 1.07
CA LEU A 38 -7.57 -0.57 1.09
C LEU A 38 -8.70 -0.15 2.04
N ARG A 39 -9.70 -1.01 2.26
CA ARG A 39 -10.82 -0.75 3.18
C ARG A 39 -10.48 -0.97 4.66
N GLN A 40 -9.34 -1.59 4.97
CA GLN A 40 -8.92 -1.90 6.35
C GLN A 40 -7.81 -0.97 6.85
N VAL A 41 -7.18 -0.20 5.96
CA VAL A 41 -6.03 0.64 6.29
C VAL A 41 -6.41 2.11 6.38
N ASP A 42 -5.75 2.81 7.31
CA ASP A 42 -5.69 4.27 7.32
C ASP A 42 -4.55 4.74 6.40
N LEU A 43 -4.89 5.44 5.32
CA LEU A 43 -3.93 5.93 4.33
C LEU A 43 -3.05 7.07 4.87
N GLU A 44 -3.51 7.84 5.86
CA GLU A 44 -2.67 8.87 6.50
C GLU A 44 -1.59 8.22 7.35
N ALA A 45 -1.95 7.18 8.11
CA ALA A 45 -0.99 6.39 8.88
C ALA A 45 0.04 5.68 7.98
N VAL A 46 -0.41 5.07 6.88
CA VAL A 46 0.49 4.48 5.87
C VAL A 46 1.44 5.53 5.29
N ARG A 47 0.94 6.73 4.98
CA ARG A 47 1.78 7.82 4.48
C ARG A 47 2.85 8.22 5.50
N ALA A 48 2.52 8.28 6.79
CA ALA A 48 3.51 8.54 7.84
C ALA A 48 4.62 7.48 7.88
N VAL A 49 4.28 6.20 7.68
CA VAL A 49 5.27 5.11 7.58
C VAL A 49 6.21 5.32 6.38
N ILE A 50 5.67 5.70 5.23
CA ILE A 50 6.45 5.99 4.01
C ILE A 50 7.40 7.18 4.24
N GLU A 51 6.90 8.27 4.81
CA GLU A 51 7.72 9.47 5.10
C GLU A 51 8.82 9.17 6.14
N ALA A 52 8.51 8.36 7.17
CA ALA A 52 9.51 7.91 8.13
C ALA A 52 10.63 7.11 7.44
N GLY A 53 10.28 6.16 6.56
CA GLY A 53 11.27 5.40 5.79
C GLY A 53 12.11 6.28 4.86
N ARG A 54 11.47 7.25 4.18
CA ARG A 54 12.15 8.25 3.34
C ARG A 54 13.13 9.11 4.15
N SER A 55 12.72 9.60 5.32
CA SER A 55 13.56 10.44 6.18
C SER A 55 14.83 9.71 6.67
N ARG A 56 14.74 8.39 6.81
CA ARG A 56 15.84 7.50 7.17
C ARG A 56 16.74 7.11 5.98
N GLY A 57 16.42 7.57 4.77
CA GLY A 57 17.16 7.23 3.55
C GLY A 57 17.03 5.77 3.13
N LEU A 58 15.93 5.09 3.50
CA LEU A 58 15.74 3.69 3.12
C LEU A 58 15.51 3.55 1.61
N ALA A 59 16.15 2.55 1.01
CA ALA A 59 15.96 2.21 -0.40
C ALA A 59 14.57 1.61 -0.70
N THR A 60 13.90 1.06 0.33
CA THR A 60 12.56 0.50 0.22
C THR A 60 11.79 0.68 1.53
N VAL A 61 10.49 0.90 1.42
CA VAL A 61 9.56 1.00 2.56
C VAL A 61 8.66 -0.23 2.70
N ARG A 62 8.75 -1.20 1.78
CA ARG A 62 7.88 -2.39 1.78
C ARG A 62 7.90 -3.15 3.13
N PRO A 63 9.06 -3.47 3.74
CA PRO A 63 9.06 -4.17 5.02
C PRO A 63 8.35 -3.39 6.13
N MET A 64 8.47 -2.07 6.15
CA MET A 64 7.79 -1.22 7.13
C MET A 64 6.27 -1.21 6.92
N LEU A 65 5.81 -1.26 5.67
CA LEU A 65 4.39 -1.39 5.35
C LEU A 65 3.86 -2.76 5.77
N GLU A 66 4.61 -3.84 5.53
CA GLU A 66 4.23 -5.19 5.97
C GLU A 66 4.17 -5.31 7.49
N ASP A 67 5.14 -4.72 8.21
CA ASP A 67 5.12 -4.66 9.67
C ASP A 67 3.93 -3.83 10.19
N TYR A 68 3.64 -2.67 9.58
CA TYR A 68 2.45 -1.87 9.92
C TYR A 68 1.15 -2.66 9.76
N LEU A 69 1.02 -3.44 8.69
CA LEU A 69 -0.16 -4.28 8.44
C LEU A 69 -0.26 -5.41 9.46
N ARG A 70 0.87 -6.07 9.76
CA ARG A 70 0.96 -7.13 10.78
C ARG A 70 0.56 -6.62 12.16
N ASP A 71 1.05 -5.45 12.57
CA ASP A 71 0.74 -4.84 13.87
C ASP A 71 -0.75 -4.49 14.02
N ARG A 72 -1.45 -4.30 12.90
CA ARG A 72 -2.89 -4.07 12.83
C ARG A 72 -3.71 -5.38 12.72
N GLY A 73 -3.07 -6.53 12.69
CA GLY A 73 -3.72 -7.83 12.50
C GLY A 73 -4.24 -8.05 11.08
N ILE A 74 -3.76 -7.29 10.10
CA ILE A 74 -4.17 -7.40 8.69
C ILE A 74 -3.22 -8.37 7.99
N LEU A 75 -3.76 -9.50 7.53
CA LEU A 75 -3.00 -10.51 6.78
C LEU A 75 -3.03 -10.19 5.28
N VAL A 76 -1.86 -10.21 4.64
CA VAL A 76 -1.66 -9.94 3.22
C VAL A 76 -0.87 -11.03 2.53
#